data_AF-A0A7D5HXJ4-F1
#
_entry.id   AF-A0A7D5HXJ4-F1
#
_cell.length_a   1.000
_cell.length_b   1.000
_cell.length_c   1.000
_cell.angle_alpha   90.00
_cell.angle_beta   90.00
_cell.angle_gamma   90.00
#
_symmetry.space_group_name_H-M   'P 1'
#
loop_
_entity.id
_entity.type
_entity.pdbx_description
1 polymer ?
#
loop_
_entity_poly.entity_id
_entity_poly.type
_entity_poly.pdbx_seq_one_letter_code
_entity_poly.pdbx_strand_id
1 'polypeptide(L)'
;MQSNRRVQLPALAQEYVVDDGEDAIVHWNYDAGSQFVFISRSPARKSEYRYADWNVVDGYPGENARIRAPGKLPDAVVERFEVEGTHVVFLASAEMLSDDNPSAWVLSWTQFMRMFPEIDDEGPDEDVGELVSRNPGFMPSSPF
;
A
#
# COMPACT_ATOMS: atom_id res chain seq x y z
N MET A 1 5.14 -14.30 18.09
CA MET A 1 3.66 -14.33 18.18
C MET A 1 3.17 -13.35 17.12
N GLN A 2 2.54 -13.82 16.04
CA GLN A 2 1.94 -12.90 15.05
C GLN A 2 0.82 -12.13 15.74
N SER A 3 0.88 -10.80 15.72
CA SER A 3 -0.13 -9.95 16.30
C SER A 3 -1.39 -9.99 15.43
N ASN A 4 -2.58 -9.99 16.05
CA ASN A 4 -3.86 -9.83 15.33
C ASN A 4 -4.14 -8.36 14.94
N ARG A 5 -3.08 -7.57 14.70
CA ARG A 5 -3.22 -6.14 14.47
C ARG A 5 -3.82 -5.87 13.10
N ARG A 6 -4.75 -4.93 13.08
CA ARG A 6 -5.45 -4.50 11.86
C ARG A 6 -5.16 -3.03 11.63
N VAL A 7 -5.05 -2.64 10.37
CA VAL A 7 -4.86 -1.25 9.96
C VAL A 7 -6.18 -0.73 9.38
N GLN A 8 -6.49 0.53 9.68
CA GLN A 8 -7.69 1.17 9.13
C GLN A 8 -7.49 1.41 7.64
N LEU A 9 -8.47 1.02 6.83
CA LEU A 9 -8.47 1.21 5.39
C LEU A 9 -9.28 2.48 5.06
N PRO A 10 -8.67 3.56 4.55
CA PRO A 10 -9.38 4.80 4.24
C PRO A 10 -10.49 4.59 3.22
N ALA A 11 -11.59 5.35 3.33
CA ALA A 11 -12.73 5.26 2.42
C ALA A 11 -12.30 5.37 0.95
N LEU A 12 -11.41 6.30 0.63
CA LEU A 12 -10.89 6.45 -0.73
C LEU A 12 -10.18 5.17 -1.22
N ALA A 13 -9.36 4.54 -0.38
CA ALA A 13 -8.72 3.28 -0.76
C ALA A 13 -9.76 2.17 -0.98
N GLN A 14 -10.81 2.11 -0.14
CA GLN A 14 -11.89 1.13 -0.29
C GLN A 14 -12.55 1.18 -1.66
N GLU A 15 -12.77 2.37 -2.22
CA GLU A 15 -13.41 2.56 -3.53
C GLU A 15 -12.61 1.92 -4.68
N TYR A 16 -11.28 1.94 -4.59
CA TYR A 16 -10.42 1.50 -5.68
C TYR A 16 -9.85 0.10 -5.51
N VAL A 17 -9.40 -0.29 -4.31
CA VAL A 17 -8.54 -1.48 -4.16
C VAL A 17 -9.24 -2.68 -3.53
N VAL A 18 -10.50 -2.53 -3.10
CA VAL A 18 -11.32 -3.63 -2.60
C VAL A 18 -12.06 -4.28 -3.76
N ASP A 19 -12.02 -5.60 -3.83
CA ASP A 19 -12.91 -6.40 -4.67
C ASP A 19 -14.21 -6.65 -3.87
N ASP A 20 -15.32 -6.08 -4.33
CA ASP A 20 -16.61 -6.00 -3.63
C ASP A 20 -17.57 -7.15 -3.99
N GLY A 21 -17.00 -8.33 -4.28
CA GLY A 21 -17.73 -9.57 -4.54
C GLY A 21 -18.48 -10.14 -3.33
N GLU A 22 -18.59 -11.47 -3.24
CA GLU A 22 -19.31 -12.15 -2.14
C GLU A 22 -18.71 -11.83 -0.77
N ASP A 23 -17.38 -11.75 -0.71
CA ASP A 23 -16.63 -11.22 0.41
C ASP A 23 -15.83 -10.01 -0.06
N ALA A 24 -15.92 -8.89 0.64
CA ALA A 24 -15.09 -7.73 0.37
C ALA A 24 -13.64 -8.05 0.71
N ILE A 25 -12.76 -8.20 -0.28
CA ILE A 25 -11.37 -8.64 -0.08
C ILE A 25 -10.36 -7.64 -0.63
N VAL A 26 -9.13 -7.72 -0.09
CA VAL A 26 -7.94 -7.07 -0.67
C VAL A 26 -6.84 -8.10 -0.89
N HIS A 27 -6.08 -7.93 -1.96
CA HIS A 27 -4.91 -8.74 -2.25
C HIS A 27 -3.63 -8.00 -1.86
N TRP A 28 -2.75 -8.66 -1.09
CA TRP A 28 -1.45 -8.13 -0.69
C TRP A 28 -0.36 -8.60 -1.62
N ASN A 29 0.47 -7.66 -2.05
CA ASN A 29 1.61 -7.88 -2.91
C ASN A 29 2.81 -7.14 -2.34
N TYR A 30 4.01 -7.57 -2.73
CA TYR A 30 5.24 -6.90 -2.33
C TYR A 30 6.27 -6.91 -3.44
N ASP A 31 7.15 -5.91 -3.43
CA ASP A 31 8.35 -5.88 -4.24
C ASP A 31 9.50 -6.56 -3.48
N ALA A 32 10.05 -7.61 -4.10
CA ALA A 32 11.14 -8.39 -3.52
C ALA A 32 12.45 -7.58 -3.39
N GLY A 33 12.65 -6.53 -4.18
CA GLY A 33 13.84 -5.70 -4.18
C GLY A 33 13.84 -4.57 -3.14
N SER A 34 12.67 -4.16 -2.65
CA SER A 34 12.53 -2.87 -1.95
C SER A 34 11.77 -2.94 -0.60
N GLN A 35 11.25 -4.11 -0.21
CA GLN A 35 10.47 -4.31 1.03
C GLN A 35 9.20 -3.44 1.12
N PHE A 36 8.73 -2.90 -0.01
CA PHE A 36 7.46 -2.19 -0.09
C PHE A 36 6.33 -3.18 -0.34
N VAL A 37 5.16 -2.87 0.23
CA VAL A 37 3.92 -3.63 0.03
C VAL A 37 2.85 -2.74 -0.56
N PHE A 38 1.99 -3.35 -1.35
CA PHE A 38 0.81 -2.70 -1.88
C PHE A 38 -0.38 -3.64 -1.86
N ILE A 39 -1.56 -3.04 -1.83
CA ILE A 39 -2.84 -3.74 -1.92
C ILE A 39 -3.52 -3.46 -3.26
N SER A 40 -4.29 -4.41 -3.75
CA SER A 40 -5.00 -4.32 -5.04
C SER A 40 -6.25 -5.20 -5.07
N ARG A 41 -7.10 -5.01 -6.09
CA ARG A 41 -8.31 -5.82 -6.29
C ARG A 41 -8.03 -7.27 -6.67
N SER A 42 -6.88 -7.53 -7.29
CA SER A 42 -6.46 -8.88 -7.71
C SER A 42 -4.96 -9.08 -7.52
N PRO A 43 -4.45 -10.33 -7.48
CA PRO A 43 -3.02 -10.59 -7.39
C PRO A 43 -2.22 -9.88 -8.51
N ALA A 44 -1.14 -9.22 -8.15
CA ALA A 44 -0.24 -8.61 -9.12
C ALA A 44 0.46 -9.67 -9.96
N ARG A 45 0.58 -9.43 -11.27
CA ARG A 45 1.15 -10.40 -12.23
C ARG A 45 2.50 -9.98 -12.83
N LYS A 46 3.08 -8.88 -12.36
CA LYS A 46 4.37 -8.37 -12.84
C LYS A 46 5.54 -9.13 -12.20
N SER A 47 6.62 -9.29 -12.96
CA SER A 47 7.75 -10.17 -12.64
C SER A 47 8.55 -9.81 -11.39
N GLU A 48 8.55 -8.52 -11.06
CA GLU A 48 9.22 -7.88 -9.93
C GLU A 48 8.42 -8.02 -8.64
N TYR A 49 7.10 -8.21 -8.76
CA TYR A 49 6.19 -8.32 -7.64
C TYR A 49 5.94 -9.76 -7.26
N ARG A 50 5.61 -9.95 -5.99
CA ARG A 50 5.28 -11.23 -5.41
C ARG A 50 3.93 -11.10 -4.72
N TYR A 51 3.05 -12.03 -5.01
CA TYR A 51 1.78 -12.16 -4.32
C TYR A 51 2.00 -12.82 -2.96
N ALA A 52 1.49 -12.20 -1.89
CA ALA A 52 1.59 -12.73 -0.54
C ALA A 52 0.34 -13.53 -0.17
N ASP A 53 -0.80 -12.84 -0.04
CA ASP A 53 -2.09 -13.46 0.25
C ASP A 53 -3.24 -12.47 0.05
N TRP A 54 -4.46 -12.88 0.38
CA TRP A 54 -5.62 -11.99 0.50
C TRP A 54 -6.20 -12.00 1.91
N ASN A 55 -7.00 -10.99 2.25
CA ASN A 55 -7.85 -11.02 3.44
C ASN A 55 -9.17 -10.28 3.20
N VAL A 56 -10.21 -10.71 3.92
CA VAL A 56 -11.49 -9.98 4.03
C VAL A 56 -11.28 -8.65 4.75
N VAL A 57 -11.97 -7.61 4.28
CA VAL A 57 -12.02 -6.28 4.89
C VAL A 57 -13.06 -6.30 6.00
N ASP A 58 -12.61 -6.24 7.26
CA ASP A 58 -13.50 -6.21 8.41
C ASP A 58 -14.23 -4.87 8.49
N GLY A 59 -15.56 -4.87 8.64
CA GLY A 59 -16.34 -3.63 8.80
C GLY A 59 -16.51 -2.82 7.51
N TYR A 60 -16.35 -3.47 6.35
CA TYR A 60 -16.63 -2.89 5.04
C TYR A 60 -18.14 -2.84 4.72
N PRO A 61 -18.62 -1.80 4.01
CA PRO A 61 -17.91 -0.54 3.73
C PRO A 61 -17.98 0.43 4.92
N GLY A 62 -17.07 1.40 4.96
CA GLY A 62 -17.19 2.56 5.84
C GLY A 62 -15.97 2.86 6.69
N GLU A 63 -16.12 3.80 7.64
CA GLU A 63 -15.00 4.36 8.42
C GLU A 63 -14.30 3.33 9.32
N ASN A 64 -15.00 2.25 9.67
CA ASN A 64 -14.45 1.18 10.50
C ASN A 64 -13.79 0.05 9.70
N ALA A 65 -13.69 0.20 8.37
CA ALA A 65 -13.07 -0.81 7.52
C ALA A 65 -11.60 -1.02 7.91
N ARG A 66 -11.21 -2.28 8.06
CA ARG A 66 -9.87 -2.66 8.47
C ARG A 66 -9.35 -3.85 7.68
N ILE A 67 -8.05 -3.85 7.45
CA ILE A 67 -7.32 -4.96 6.80
C ILE A 67 -6.16 -5.42 7.66
N ARG A 68 -5.59 -6.58 7.34
CA ARG A 68 -4.49 -7.17 8.08
C ARG A 68 -3.41 -7.66 7.12
N ALA A 69 -2.17 -7.28 7.39
CA ALA A 69 -1.00 -7.82 6.70
C ALA A 69 -0.97 -9.36 6.88
N PRO A 70 -0.95 -10.16 5.80
CA PRO A 70 -0.92 -11.60 5.92
C PRO A 70 0.45 -12.09 6.38
N GLY A 71 0.48 -13.18 7.14
CA GLY A 71 1.73 -13.79 7.63
C GLY A 71 2.64 -14.38 6.55
N LYS A 72 2.21 -14.38 5.28
CA LYS A 72 3.03 -14.75 4.12
C LYS A 72 3.89 -13.60 3.59
N LEU A 73 3.68 -12.38 4.08
CA LEU A 73 4.62 -11.29 3.83
C LEU A 73 5.95 -11.58 4.52
N PRO A 74 7.07 -11.07 4.01
CA PRO A 74 8.36 -11.19 4.69
C PRO A 74 8.28 -10.67 6.13
N ASP A 75 8.90 -11.37 7.08
CA ASP A 75 8.83 -11.03 8.52
C ASP A 75 9.19 -9.56 8.79
N ALA A 76 10.26 -9.08 8.16
CA ALA A 76 10.71 -7.68 8.28
C ALA A 76 9.67 -6.64 7.81
N VAL A 77 8.67 -7.05 7.02
CA VAL A 77 7.55 -6.21 6.59
C VAL A 77 6.37 -6.36 7.56
N VAL A 78 6.03 -7.59 7.94
CA VAL A 78 4.96 -7.86 8.92
C VAL A 78 5.25 -7.12 10.22
N GLU A 79 6.45 -7.26 10.77
CA GLU A 79 6.87 -6.64 12.04
C GLU A 79 6.63 -5.13 12.09
N ARG A 80 6.74 -4.41 10.96
CA ARG A 80 6.48 -2.97 10.91
C ARG A 80 5.03 -2.62 11.21
N PHE A 81 4.11 -3.47 10.75
CA PHE A 81 2.68 -3.27 10.96
C PHE A 81 2.22 -3.74 12.35
N GLU A 82 3.03 -4.53 13.06
CA GLU A 82 2.72 -5.05 14.39
C GLU A 82 3.05 -4.07 15.53
N VAL A 83 3.88 -3.04 15.28
CA VAL A 83 4.30 -2.07 16.29
C VAL A 83 3.14 -1.16 16.75
N GLU A 84 3.02 -0.97 18.06
CA GLU A 84 2.01 -0.08 18.66
C GLU A 84 2.23 1.38 18.29
N GLY A 85 1.16 2.08 17.91
CA GLY A 85 1.23 3.46 17.40
C GLY A 85 1.69 3.61 15.94
N THR A 86 1.98 2.52 15.21
CA THR A 86 2.34 2.65 13.77
C THR A 86 1.21 3.29 12.97
N HIS A 87 1.48 4.48 12.47
CA HIS A 87 0.66 5.15 11.46
C HIS A 87 1.02 4.61 10.07
N VAL A 88 -0.01 4.25 9.31
CA VAL A 88 0.13 3.70 7.96
C VAL A 88 -0.39 4.73 6.97
N VAL A 89 0.40 4.98 5.93
CA VAL A 89 0.03 5.86 4.82
C VAL A 89 -0.32 5.00 3.62
N PHE A 90 -1.49 5.28 3.03
CA PHE A 90 -1.89 4.71 1.75
C PHE A 90 -1.55 5.70 0.65
N LEU A 91 -0.78 5.26 -0.33
CA LEU A 91 -0.29 6.12 -1.41
C LEU A 91 -0.58 5.48 -2.76
N ALA A 92 -1.27 6.21 -3.63
CA ALA A 92 -1.56 5.79 -5.00
C ALA A 92 -1.50 7.00 -5.92
N SER A 93 -0.90 6.84 -7.10
CA SER A 93 -1.01 7.83 -8.18
C SER A 93 -2.33 7.68 -8.91
N ALA A 94 -2.73 8.69 -9.68
CA ALA A 94 -3.93 8.59 -10.53
C ALA A 94 -3.84 7.41 -11.50
N GLU A 95 -2.66 7.14 -12.07
CA GLU A 95 -2.42 6.02 -12.98
C GLU A 95 -2.64 4.67 -12.29
N MET A 96 -2.13 4.51 -11.06
CA MET A 96 -2.33 3.29 -10.27
C MET A 96 -3.81 3.01 -9.95
N LEU A 97 -4.62 4.06 -9.81
CA LEU A 97 -6.05 3.94 -9.52
C LEU A 97 -6.89 3.67 -10.77
N SER A 98 -6.39 4.06 -11.95
CA SER A 98 -7.04 3.84 -13.24
C SER A 98 -6.58 2.59 -14.00
N ASP A 99 -5.58 1.86 -13.48
CA ASP A 99 -5.10 0.59 -14.05
C ASP A 99 -6.20 -0.49 -14.02
N ASP A 100 -6.07 -1.52 -14.84
CA ASP A 100 -6.97 -2.69 -14.88
C ASP A 100 -7.01 -3.42 -13.52
N ASN A 101 -5.92 -3.32 -12.75
CA ASN A 101 -5.86 -3.79 -11.38
C ASN A 101 -5.46 -2.63 -10.44
N PRO A 102 -6.44 -1.80 -10.01
CA PRO A 102 -6.15 -0.65 -9.18
C PRO A 102 -5.42 -1.02 -7.89
N SER A 103 -4.45 -0.20 -7.51
CA SER A 103 -3.57 -0.51 -6.38
C SER A 103 -3.18 0.71 -5.55
N ALA A 104 -2.78 0.46 -4.31
CA ALA A 104 -2.25 1.46 -3.40
C ALA A 104 -1.11 0.87 -2.56
N TRP A 105 -0.02 1.61 -2.44
CA TRP A 105 1.07 1.28 -1.54
C TRP A 105 0.64 1.44 -0.08
N VAL A 106 1.16 0.57 0.78
CA VAL A 106 0.92 0.57 2.22
C VAL A 106 2.24 0.82 2.93
N LEU A 107 2.39 2.01 3.50
CA LEU A 107 3.67 2.53 3.96
C LEU A 107 3.65 2.76 5.45
N SER A 108 4.76 2.44 6.14
CA SER A 108 4.98 3.04 7.45
C SER A 108 5.22 4.55 7.31
N TRP A 109 4.93 5.32 8.36
CA TRP A 109 5.27 6.74 8.39
C TRP A 109 6.75 7.00 8.06
N THR A 110 7.67 6.17 8.56
CA THR A 110 9.10 6.28 8.23
C THR A 110 9.39 6.05 6.76
N GLN A 111 8.74 5.07 6.12
CA GLN A 111 8.88 4.85 4.67
C GLN A 111 8.38 6.06 3.91
N PHE A 112 7.20 6.58 4.27
CA PHE A 112 6.62 7.76 3.66
C PHE A 112 7.53 8.99 3.81
N MET A 113 8.01 9.29 5.02
CA MET A 113 8.89 10.43 5.27
C MET A 113 10.23 10.33 4.54
N ARG A 114 10.78 9.12 4.37
CA ARG A 114 12.02 8.90 3.60
C ARG A 114 11.86 9.12 2.10
N MET A 115 10.63 9.24 1.59
CA MET A 115 10.38 9.55 0.18
C MET A 115 10.62 11.02 -0.12
N PHE A 116 10.61 11.87 0.90
CA PHE A 116 10.91 13.28 0.76
C PHE A 116 12.43 13.49 0.89
N PRO A 117 13.07 14.25 -0.03
CA PRO A 117 14.42 14.72 0.22
C PRO A 117 14.45 15.51 1.54
N GLU A 118 15.59 15.51 2.24
CA GLU A 118 15.78 16.40 3.39
C GLU A 118 15.45 17.82 2.92
N ILE A 119 14.34 18.36 3.41
CA ILE A 119 13.92 19.72 3.09
C ILE A 119 14.93 20.63 3.80
N ASP A 120 16.00 21.02 3.11
CA ASP A 120 16.75 22.20 3.50
C ASP A 120 15.77 23.39 3.56
N ASP A 121 15.97 24.31 4.51
CA ASP A 121 15.07 25.42 4.89
C ASP A 121 14.62 26.38 3.75
N GLU A 122 15.04 26.13 2.50
CA GLU A 122 14.47 26.72 1.29
C GLU A 122 13.47 25.72 0.70
N GLY A 123 12.21 25.85 1.12
CA GLY A 123 11.14 24.88 0.87
C GLY A 123 11.00 24.43 -0.59
N PRO A 124 10.48 23.21 -0.81
CA PRO A 124 10.38 22.66 -2.16
C PRO A 124 9.30 23.40 -2.96
N ASP A 125 9.73 24.12 -4.00
CA ASP A 125 8.87 24.59 -5.10
C ASP A 125 8.41 23.42 -6.00
N GLU A 126 8.93 22.20 -5.82
CA GLU A 126 8.50 20.99 -6.54
C GLU A 126 7.28 20.35 -5.88
N ASP A 127 6.25 20.09 -6.69
CA ASP A 127 5.02 19.40 -6.29
C ASP A 127 5.36 18.02 -5.72
N VAL A 128 4.88 17.73 -4.50
CA VAL A 128 5.06 16.45 -3.81
C VAL A 128 4.69 15.26 -4.70
N GLY A 129 3.72 15.44 -5.62
CA GLY A 129 3.34 14.43 -6.60
C GLY A 129 4.48 14.05 -7.57
N GLU A 130 5.35 15.00 -7.92
CA GLU A 130 6.49 14.79 -8.82
C GLU A 130 7.67 14.12 -8.10
N LEU A 131 7.87 14.42 -6.81
CA LEU A 131 8.88 13.74 -5.99
C LEU A 131 8.51 12.27 -5.71
N VAL A 132 7.22 12.00 -5.50
CA VAL A 132 6.71 10.64 -5.32
C VAL A 132 6.82 9.83 -6.62
N SER A 133 6.51 10.42 -7.79
CA SER A 133 6.57 9.73 -9.08
C SER A 133 7.99 9.39 -9.52
N ARG A 134 9.00 10.14 -9.05
CA ARG A 134 10.42 9.89 -9.32
C ARG A 134 11.05 8.79 -8.44
N ASN A 135 10.35 8.30 -7.41
CA ASN A 135 10.86 7.16 -6.64
C ASN A 135 10.74 5.88 -7.48
N PRO A 136 11.84 5.13 -7.72
CA PRO A 136 11.83 3.98 -8.62
C PRO A 136 10.91 2.83 -8.17
N GLY A 137 10.49 2.80 -6.91
CA GLY A 137 9.47 1.86 -6.40
C GLY A 137 8.02 2.28 -6.67
N PHE A 138 7.77 3.49 -7.18
CA PHE A 138 6.44 4.10 -7.34
C PHE A 138 6.15 4.55 -8.78
N MET A 139 7.09 4.33 -9.70
CA MET A 139 6.82 4.62 -11.11
C MET A 139 5.66 3.75 -11.58
N PRO A 140 4.58 4.34 -12.12
CA PRO A 140 3.62 3.57 -12.87
C PRO A 140 4.38 2.90 -14.00
N SER A 141 4.34 1.58 -14.05
CA SER A 141 4.78 0.89 -15.25
C SER A 141 3.71 1.19 -16.31
N SER A 142 3.94 2.23 -17.10
CA SER A 142 3.24 2.46 -18.35
C SER A 142 3.33 1.20 -19.24
N PRO A 143 2.39 1.02 -20.17
CA PRO A 143 1.76 -0.26 -20.48
C PRO A 143 2.68 -1.19 -21.26
N PHE A 144 2.79 -2.43 -20.78
CA PHE A 144 3.09 -3.60 -21.58
C PHE A 144 2.20 -4.76 -21.15
#